data_AF-K9RVS6-F1
#
_entry.id   AF-K9RVS6-F1
#
_cell.length_a   1.000
_cell.length_b   1.000
_cell.length_c   1.000
_cell.angle_alpha   90.00
_cell.angle_beta   90.00
_cell.angle_gamma   90.00
#
_symmetry.space_group_name_H-M   'P 1'
#
loop_
_entity.id
_entity.type
_entity.pdbx_description
1 polymer ?
#
loop_
_entity_poly.entity_id
_entity_poly.type
_entity_poly.pdbx_seq_one_letter_code
_entity_poly.pdbx_strand_id
1 'polypeptide(L)'
;MLFSHRNGLKEYKKTIQIKSVDKELRNSLWTLLITHYYLDLVNYRQLLSNQQKNHLTILFLQLWTSHFKEPLDEMPALDKHSNNSFYHYLRSYFFNCNYGDLYDLLEFIVKNSHPDFNEDFIKETNKALERENSAYRFIGNEVVEITCNEEINEIDDALSTPFSSVKTHLQTALQLLSDKKRPDYRNSIKESISAVESLVRIVCKDDNMILSDGLKPIQAKLEIHPALIKGLGAIYAYTSDESGVRHSIKDRDVPEYAEAKLMLVICSSFVNYLTQKNEFMNE
;
A
#
# COMPACT_ATOMS: atom_id res chain seq x y z
N MET A 1 21.18 11.82 9.09
CA MET A 1 21.58 13.24 9.15
C MET A 1 23.11 13.33 8.97
N LEU A 2 23.59 14.07 7.96
CA LEU A 2 25.02 14.15 7.64
C LEU A 2 25.83 14.87 8.73
N PHE A 3 27.10 14.50 8.88
CA PHE A 3 28.04 15.14 9.82
C PHE A 3 28.07 16.67 9.65
N SER A 4 28.07 17.17 8.41
CA SER A 4 28.03 18.60 8.10
C SER A 4 26.78 19.30 8.58
N HIS A 5 25.62 18.63 8.56
CA HIS A 5 24.33 19.20 8.99
C HIS A 5 24.22 19.20 10.51
N ARG A 6 24.67 18.11 11.16
CA ARG A 6 24.72 18.03 12.62
C ARG A 6 25.64 19.09 13.25
N ASN A 7 26.68 19.51 12.53
CA ASN A 7 27.64 20.51 13.00
C ASN A 7 27.37 21.92 12.46
N GLY A 8 26.21 22.18 11.84
CA GLY A 8 25.84 23.51 11.33
C GLY A 8 26.71 24.03 10.18
N LEU A 9 27.52 23.17 9.54
CA LEU A 9 28.41 23.53 8.43
C LEU A 9 27.65 23.68 7.10
N LYS A 10 26.42 23.14 7.04
CA LYS A 10 25.46 23.33 5.95
C LYS A 10 24.05 23.30 6.53
N GLU A 11 23.25 24.33 6.26
CA GLU A 11 21.80 24.27 6.51
C GLU A 11 21.18 23.25 5.55
N TYR A 12 20.53 22.23 6.10
CA TYR A 12 19.80 21.27 5.30
C TYR A 12 18.53 20.88 6.05
N LYS A 13 17.45 21.58 5.72
CA LYS A 13 16.10 21.09 5.92
C LYS A 13 15.61 20.64 4.56
N LYS A 14 15.59 19.32 4.34
CA LYS A 14 14.90 18.76 3.18
C LYS A 14 13.42 18.98 3.39
N THR A 15 12.78 19.80 2.58
CA THR A 15 11.33 20.01 2.64
C THR A 15 10.61 18.72 2.27
N ILE A 16 9.43 18.49 2.85
CA ILE A 16 8.61 17.33 2.47
C ILE A 16 8.28 17.40 0.98
N GLN A 17 8.47 16.29 0.29
CA GLN A 17 8.28 16.18 -1.15
C GLN A 17 6.86 15.71 -1.45
N ILE A 18 5.97 16.68 -1.68
CA ILE A 18 4.58 16.45 -2.11
C ILE A 18 4.50 16.78 -3.60
N LYS A 19 3.98 15.85 -4.41
CA LYS A 19 3.90 16.00 -5.88
C LYS A 19 5.24 16.35 -6.55
N SER A 20 6.34 15.85 -5.98
CA SER A 20 7.70 16.10 -6.45
C SER A 20 8.63 14.96 -6.06
N VAL A 21 9.67 14.73 -6.84
CA VAL A 21 10.77 13.81 -6.52
C VAL A 21 12.08 14.48 -6.91
N ASP A 22 12.90 14.83 -5.92
CA ASP A 22 14.20 15.43 -6.10
C ASP A 22 15.26 14.42 -6.58
N LYS A 23 16.44 14.94 -6.92
CA LYS A 23 17.52 14.13 -7.47
C LYS A 23 17.98 13.03 -6.51
N GLU A 24 18.04 13.31 -5.21
CA GLU A 24 18.55 12.36 -4.21
C GLU A 24 17.59 11.20 -3.99
N LEU A 25 16.28 11.47 -3.91
CA LEU A 25 15.25 10.45 -3.85
C LEU A 25 15.22 9.65 -5.16
N ARG A 26 15.23 10.33 -6.31
CA ARG A 26 15.22 9.64 -7.62
C ARG A 26 16.41 8.69 -7.77
N ASN A 27 17.61 9.13 -7.38
CA ASN A 27 18.79 8.27 -7.39
C ASN A 27 18.62 7.05 -6.48
N SER A 28 18.10 7.25 -5.27
CA SER A 28 17.87 6.16 -4.31
C SER A 28 16.89 5.12 -4.85
N LEU A 29 15.75 5.57 -5.39
CA LEU A 29 14.73 4.70 -5.95
C LEU A 29 15.25 3.95 -7.18
N TRP A 30 16.02 4.61 -8.06
CA TRP A 30 16.66 3.94 -9.18
C TRP A 30 17.62 2.83 -8.73
N THR A 31 18.45 3.11 -7.73
CA THR A 31 19.39 2.12 -7.18
C THR A 31 18.65 0.91 -6.60
N LEU A 32 17.54 1.12 -5.89
CA LEU A 32 16.73 0.02 -5.36
C LEU A 32 16.09 -0.80 -6.48
N LEU A 33 15.45 -0.15 -7.46
CA LEU A 33 14.82 -0.82 -8.59
C LEU A 33 15.83 -1.72 -9.32
N ILE A 34 17.02 -1.18 -9.63
CA ILE A 34 18.04 -1.94 -10.34
C ILE A 34 18.60 -3.07 -9.47
N THR A 35 18.79 -2.87 -8.17
CA THR A 35 19.28 -3.91 -7.27
C THR A 35 18.31 -5.10 -7.22
N HIS A 36 17.02 -4.85 -7.02
CA HIS A 36 16.02 -5.90 -6.80
C HIS A 36 15.53 -6.56 -8.09
N TYR A 37 15.35 -5.81 -9.17
CA TYR A 37 14.70 -6.36 -10.38
C TYR A 37 15.64 -6.55 -11.56
N TYR A 38 16.82 -5.92 -11.58
CA TYR A 38 17.68 -5.89 -12.77
C TYR A 38 19.05 -6.55 -12.55
N LEU A 39 19.70 -6.35 -11.40
CA LEU A 39 20.99 -6.97 -11.08
C LEU A 39 20.87 -8.47 -10.82
N ASP A 40 19.76 -8.91 -10.22
CA ASP A 40 19.44 -10.34 -10.07
C ASP A 40 19.38 -11.07 -11.42
N LEU A 41 18.84 -10.39 -12.43
CA LEU A 41 18.73 -10.91 -13.79
C LEU A 41 20.07 -11.05 -14.51
N VAL A 42 21.01 -10.12 -14.29
CA VAL A 42 22.24 -10.05 -15.11
C VAL A 42 23.47 -10.62 -14.39
N ASN A 43 23.61 -10.39 -13.09
CA ASN A 43 24.77 -10.87 -12.33
C ASN A 43 24.51 -12.23 -11.67
N TYR A 44 23.26 -12.50 -11.28
CA TYR A 44 22.87 -13.74 -10.60
C TYR A 44 22.05 -14.67 -11.48
N ARG A 45 22.12 -14.49 -12.81
CA ARG A 45 21.48 -15.35 -13.80
C ARG A 45 21.85 -16.84 -13.64
N GLN A 46 22.93 -17.18 -12.95
CA GLN A 46 23.27 -18.57 -12.62
C GLN A 46 22.67 -19.06 -11.29
N LEU A 47 22.35 -18.16 -10.36
CA LEU A 47 21.78 -18.49 -9.04
C LEU A 47 20.24 -18.46 -9.03
N LEU A 48 19.61 -17.73 -9.94
CA LEU A 48 18.16 -17.73 -10.09
C LEU A 48 17.66 -19.05 -10.67
N SER A 49 16.56 -19.56 -10.12
CA SER A 49 15.82 -20.68 -10.70
C SER A 49 15.28 -20.31 -12.09
N ASN A 50 15.03 -21.32 -12.94
CA ASN A 50 14.43 -21.08 -14.25
C ASN A 50 13.04 -20.40 -14.13
N GLN A 51 12.32 -20.68 -13.05
CA GLN A 51 11.03 -20.05 -12.75
C GLN A 51 11.19 -18.55 -12.48
N GLN A 52 12.17 -18.15 -11.66
CA GLN A 52 12.44 -16.73 -11.35
C GLN A 52 12.84 -15.92 -12.60
N LYS A 53 13.67 -16.52 -13.49
CA LYS A 53 14.04 -15.88 -14.78
C LYS A 53 12.83 -15.65 -15.68
N ASN A 54 11.93 -16.63 -15.72
CA ASN A 54 10.70 -16.53 -16.50
C ASN A 54 9.79 -15.42 -15.94
N HIS A 55 9.65 -15.32 -14.62
CA HIS A 55 8.87 -14.24 -14.00
C HIS A 55 9.41 -12.84 -14.31
N LEU A 56 10.72 -12.63 -14.24
CA LEU A 56 11.30 -11.31 -14.58
C LEU A 56 11.21 -10.98 -16.07
N THR A 57 11.33 -11.99 -16.94
CA THR A 57 11.11 -11.80 -18.39
C THR A 57 9.65 -11.40 -18.69
N ILE A 58 8.69 -12.07 -18.02
CA ILE A 58 7.26 -11.74 -18.12
C ILE A 58 7.00 -10.32 -17.60
N LEU A 59 7.59 -9.94 -16.46
CA LEU A 59 7.46 -8.59 -15.90
C LEU A 59 7.93 -7.52 -16.90
N PHE A 60 9.08 -7.71 -17.54
CA PHE A 60 9.59 -6.73 -18.51
C PHE A 60 8.75 -6.66 -19.79
N LEU A 61 8.21 -7.80 -20.24
CA LEU A 61 7.25 -7.84 -21.33
C LEU A 61 5.96 -7.07 -20.97
N GLN A 62 5.46 -7.24 -19.74
CA GLN A 62 4.29 -6.51 -19.23
C GLN A 62 4.58 -5.02 -19.04
N LEU A 63 5.77 -4.65 -18.58
CA LEU A 63 6.19 -3.25 -18.52
C LEU A 63 6.16 -2.62 -19.92
N TRP A 64 6.69 -3.30 -20.93
CA TRP A 64 6.68 -2.80 -22.30
C TRP A 64 5.26 -2.64 -22.87
N THR A 65 4.46 -3.70 -22.77
CA THR A 65 3.17 -3.79 -23.47
C THR A 65 2.00 -3.17 -22.69
N SER A 66 2.02 -3.20 -21.36
CA SER A 66 0.91 -2.74 -20.52
C SER A 66 1.17 -1.40 -19.84
N HIS A 67 2.40 -1.14 -19.37
CA HIS A 67 2.76 0.13 -18.73
C HIS A 67 3.16 1.19 -19.76
N PHE A 68 4.18 0.90 -20.58
CA PHE A 68 4.62 1.83 -21.64
C PHE A 68 3.67 1.81 -22.85
N LYS A 69 2.95 0.70 -23.08
CA LYS A 69 2.01 0.52 -24.19
C LYS A 69 2.66 0.67 -25.57
N GLU A 70 3.90 0.21 -25.68
CA GLU A 70 4.67 0.27 -26.91
C GLU A 70 4.52 -1.02 -27.75
N PRO A 71 4.72 -0.96 -29.08
CA PRO A 71 4.66 -2.12 -29.95
C PRO A 71 5.70 -3.19 -29.58
N LEU A 72 5.30 -4.46 -29.52
CA LEU A 72 6.18 -5.54 -29.06
C LEU A 72 7.40 -5.75 -29.95
N ASP A 73 7.27 -5.51 -31.26
CA ASP A 73 8.34 -5.61 -32.24
C ASP A 73 9.40 -4.50 -32.11
N GLU A 74 9.09 -3.43 -31.37
CA GLU A 74 10.04 -2.38 -31.02
C GLU A 74 10.77 -2.64 -29.69
N MET A 75 10.42 -3.72 -28.96
CA MET A 75 10.99 -4.01 -27.65
C MET A 75 12.50 -4.24 -27.74
N PRO A 76 13.32 -3.41 -27.04
CA PRO A 76 14.76 -3.59 -27.05
C PRO A 76 15.18 -4.90 -26.35
N ALA A 77 16.34 -5.43 -26.72
CA ALA A 77 16.91 -6.59 -26.06
C ALA A 77 17.12 -6.35 -24.56
N LEU A 78 16.85 -7.36 -23.74
CA LEU A 78 17.02 -7.29 -22.29
C LEU A 78 18.49 -7.24 -21.83
N ASP A 79 19.43 -7.52 -22.73
CA ASP A 79 20.86 -7.52 -22.44
C ASP A 79 21.40 -6.10 -22.24
N LYS A 80 21.83 -5.78 -21.01
CA LYS A 80 22.38 -4.48 -20.62
C LYS A 80 23.61 -4.04 -21.41
N HIS A 81 24.33 -4.96 -22.05
CA HIS A 81 25.58 -4.68 -22.76
C HIS A 81 25.36 -4.08 -24.15
N SER A 82 24.12 -4.12 -24.67
CA SER A 82 23.76 -3.39 -25.87
C SER A 82 23.49 -1.91 -25.54
N ASN A 83 24.05 -1.01 -26.37
CA ASN A 83 23.82 0.44 -26.30
C ASN A 83 22.34 0.83 -26.54
N ASN A 84 21.53 -0.09 -27.08
CA ASN A 84 20.10 0.09 -27.27
C ASN A 84 19.32 -1.05 -26.58
N SER A 85 19.52 -1.19 -25.27
CA SER A 85 18.88 -2.23 -24.46
C SER A 85 17.70 -1.70 -23.65
N PHE A 86 16.85 -2.61 -23.19
CA PHE A 86 15.69 -2.27 -22.36
C PHE A 86 16.11 -1.52 -21.09
N TYR A 87 17.31 -1.81 -20.56
CA TYR A 87 17.91 -1.05 -19.47
C TYR A 87 18.04 0.44 -19.76
N HIS A 88 18.59 0.77 -20.93
CA HIS A 88 18.85 2.16 -21.31
C HIS A 88 17.54 2.91 -21.52
N TYR A 89 16.56 2.24 -22.12
CA TYR A 89 15.19 2.75 -22.26
C TYR A 89 14.56 3.04 -20.88
N LEU A 90 14.52 2.02 -20.01
CA LEU A 90 13.94 2.14 -18.67
C LEU A 90 14.64 3.22 -17.84
N ARG A 91 15.97 3.31 -17.91
CA ARG A 91 16.75 4.35 -17.24
C ARG A 91 16.41 5.73 -17.76
N SER A 92 16.33 5.90 -19.08
CA SER A 92 15.97 7.17 -19.70
C SER A 92 14.58 7.60 -19.24
N TYR A 93 13.59 6.70 -19.31
CA TYR A 93 12.25 6.96 -18.79
C TYR A 93 12.29 7.35 -17.30
N PHE A 94 12.94 6.54 -16.46
CA PHE A 94 12.96 6.72 -15.00
C PHE A 94 13.54 8.07 -14.58
N PHE A 95 14.54 8.60 -15.28
CA PHE A 95 15.15 9.88 -14.92
C PHE A 95 14.44 11.10 -15.50
N ASN A 96 13.62 10.93 -16.54
CA ASN A 96 12.94 12.02 -17.22
C ASN A 96 11.44 12.10 -16.92
N CYS A 97 10.84 11.05 -16.38
CA CYS A 97 9.41 11.02 -16.07
C CYS A 97 9.04 11.94 -14.90
N ASN A 98 7.79 12.40 -14.86
CA ASN A 98 7.30 13.19 -13.73
C ASN A 98 7.15 12.32 -12.47
N TYR A 99 6.83 12.92 -11.31
CA TYR A 99 6.72 12.16 -10.06
C TYR A 99 5.61 11.09 -10.11
N GLY A 100 4.48 11.37 -10.76
CA GLY A 100 3.35 10.45 -10.88
C GLY A 100 3.73 9.23 -11.70
N ASP A 101 4.30 9.45 -12.88
CA ASP A 101 4.81 8.39 -13.76
C ASP A 101 5.90 7.51 -13.11
N LEU A 102 6.67 8.10 -12.19
CA LEU A 102 7.66 7.38 -11.39
C LEU A 102 6.98 6.44 -10.40
N TYR A 103 6.00 6.93 -9.62
CA TYR A 103 5.28 6.10 -8.66
C TYR A 103 4.39 5.06 -9.35
N ASP A 104 3.73 5.40 -10.46
CA ASP A 104 2.98 4.47 -11.32
C ASP A 104 3.91 3.32 -11.79
N LEU A 105 5.14 3.62 -12.18
CA LEU A 105 6.12 2.59 -12.55
C LEU A 105 6.50 1.68 -11.37
N LEU A 106 6.80 2.24 -10.20
CA LEU A 106 7.17 1.45 -9.02
C LEU A 106 6.02 0.55 -8.57
N GLU A 107 4.80 1.09 -8.56
CA GLU A 107 3.59 0.35 -8.20
C GLU A 107 3.28 -0.75 -9.22
N PHE A 108 3.41 -0.45 -10.51
CA PHE A 108 3.25 -1.45 -11.57
C PHE A 108 4.22 -2.61 -11.39
N ILE A 109 5.49 -2.32 -11.08
CA ILE A 109 6.51 -3.35 -10.86
C ILE A 109 6.07 -4.26 -9.71
N VAL A 110 5.77 -3.70 -8.55
CA VAL A 110 5.36 -4.46 -7.35
C VAL A 110 4.11 -5.30 -7.60
N LYS A 111 3.11 -4.76 -8.32
CA LYS A 111 1.85 -5.47 -8.60
C LYS A 111 2.00 -6.64 -9.58
N ASN A 112 3.01 -6.60 -10.46
CA ASN A 112 3.18 -7.58 -11.54
C ASN A 112 4.41 -8.50 -11.38
N SER A 113 5.27 -8.22 -10.41
CA SER A 113 6.39 -9.10 -10.03
C SER A 113 5.93 -10.26 -9.15
N HIS A 114 6.78 -11.28 -9.05
CA HIS A 114 6.56 -12.37 -8.10
C HIS A 114 6.70 -11.85 -6.65
N PRO A 115 5.83 -12.24 -5.71
CA PRO A 115 5.84 -11.73 -4.33
C PRO A 115 7.19 -11.83 -3.61
N ASP A 116 7.95 -12.90 -3.87
CA ASP A 116 9.30 -13.12 -3.31
C ASP A 116 10.28 -11.96 -3.56
N PHE A 117 10.07 -11.13 -4.59
CA PHE A 117 10.92 -9.97 -4.88
C PHE A 117 10.45 -8.68 -4.19
N ASN A 118 9.24 -8.67 -3.62
CA ASN A 118 8.56 -7.43 -3.28
C ASN A 118 8.77 -7.02 -1.83
N GLU A 119 8.84 -7.96 -0.90
CA GLU A 119 8.89 -7.64 0.53
C GLU A 119 10.09 -6.76 0.89
N ASP A 120 11.30 -7.20 0.50
CA ASP A 120 12.52 -6.44 0.75
C ASP A 120 12.56 -5.14 -0.08
N PHE A 121 12.10 -5.19 -1.34
CA PHE A 121 12.04 -4.00 -2.19
C PHE A 121 11.13 -2.91 -1.61
N ILE A 122 9.92 -3.26 -1.17
CA ILE A 122 8.95 -2.35 -0.54
C ILE A 122 9.56 -1.76 0.73
N LYS A 123 10.11 -2.62 1.59
CA LYS A 123 10.71 -2.23 2.86
C LYS A 123 11.88 -1.26 2.68
N GLU A 124 12.80 -1.54 1.76
CA GLU A 124 13.92 -0.66 1.47
C GLU A 124 13.50 0.63 0.76
N THR A 125 12.48 0.54 -0.10
CA THR A 125 11.89 1.71 -0.76
C THR A 125 11.23 2.63 0.25
N ASN A 126 10.47 2.11 1.22
CA ASN A 126 9.89 2.91 2.29
C ASN A 126 10.96 3.61 3.15
N LYS A 127 12.06 2.91 3.48
CA LYS A 127 13.21 3.53 4.16
C LYS A 127 13.84 4.65 3.34
N ALA A 128 13.95 4.49 2.02
CA ALA A 128 14.45 5.55 1.14
C ALA A 128 13.47 6.73 1.07
N LEU A 129 12.17 6.46 0.91
CA LEU A 129 11.13 7.48 0.88
C LEU A 129 11.11 8.29 2.19
N GLU A 130 11.25 7.64 3.34
CA GLU A 130 11.35 8.30 4.65
C GLU A 130 12.65 9.11 4.80
N ARG A 131 13.80 8.49 4.53
CA ARG A 131 15.11 9.15 4.62
C ARG A 131 15.18 10.41 3.77
N GLU A 132 14.57 10.37 2.59
CA GLU A 132 14.56 11.46 1.63
C GLU A 132 13.30 12.36 1.75
N ASN A 133 12.54 12.25 2.84
CA ASN A 133 11.38 13.11 3.17
C ASN A 133 10.27 13.16 2.10
N SER A 134 9.95 12.01 1.50
CA SER A 134 8.80 11.82 0.61
C SER A 134 7.48 11.86 1.38
N ALA A 135 6.44 12.44 0.78
CA ALA A 135 5.06 12.36 1.29
C ALA A 135 4.38 11.00 1.01
N TYR A 136 5.03 10.12 0.27
CA TYR A 136 4.47 8.85 -0.20
C TYR A 136 5.17 7.64 0.41
N ARG A 137 4.43 6.57 0.64
CA ARG A 137 4.90 5.27 1.14
C ARG A 137 4.16 4.14 0.44
N PHE A 138 4.82 3.00 0.30
CA PHE A 138 4.15 1.74 0.02
C PHE A 138 3.42 1.26 1.27
N ILE A 139 2.17 0.83 1.11
CA ILE A 139 1.41 0.06 2.08
C ILE A 139 0.83 -1.12 1.31
N GLY A 140 1.09 -2.35 1.74
CA GLY A 140 0.96 -3.51 0.88
C GLY A 140 1.62 -3.27 -0.50
N ASN A 141 0.83 -3.31 -1.57
CA ASN A 141 1.30 -3.12 -2.95
C ASN A 141 0.93 -1.75 -3.55
N GLU A 142 0.44 -0.81 -2.73
CA GLU A 142 -0.08 0.49 -3.17
C GLU A 142 0.82 1.63 -2.68
N VAL A 143 1.05 2.65 -3.52
CA VAL A 143 1.73 3.88 -3.08
C VAL A 143 0.69 4.89 -2.60
N VAL A 144 0.78 5.29 -1.34
CA VAL A 144 -0.20 6.18 -0.70
C VAL A 144 0.48 7.37 -0.03
N GLU A 145 -0.22 8.50 0.00
CA GLU A 145 0.19 9.75 0.68
C GLU A 145 0.00 9.68 2.20
N ILE A 146 0.65 8.69 2.83
CA ILE A 146 0.65 8.46 4.28
C ILE A 146 2.09 8.50 4.75
N THR A 147 2.39 9.39 5.68
CA THR A 147 3.76 9.59 6.19
C THR A 147 3.94 9.19 7.65
N CYS A 148 2.85 8.89 8.36
CA CYS A 148 2.87 8.48 9.75
C CYS A 148 3.22 6.99 9.81
N ASN A 149 4.33 6.63 10.44
CA ASN A 149 4.79 5.23 10.52
C ASN A 149 3.80 4.36 11.30
N GLU A 150 3.15 4.91 12.33
CA GLU A 150 2.12 4.23 13.10
C GLU A 150 0.89 3.91 12.25
N GLU A 151 0.44 4.85 11.40
CA GLU A 151 -0.69 4.61 10.47
C GLU A 151 -0.35 3.52 9.44
N ILE A 152 0.90 3.50 8.95
CA ILE A 152 1.38 2.51 7.97
C ILE A 152 1.44 1.12 8.61
N ASN A 153 2.14 1.01 9.74
CA ASN A 153 2.31 -0.26 10.43
C ASN A 153 0.97 -0.88 10.80
N GLU A 154 0.01 -0.07 11.27
CA GLU A 154 -1.33 -0.56 11.60
C GLU A 154 -2.04 -1.20 10.40
N ILE A 155 -1.94 -0.58 9.22
CA ILE A 155 -2.56 -1.12 8.01
C ILE A 155 -1.83 -2.39 7.54
N ASP A 156 -0.49 -2.39 7.52
CA ASP A 156 0.30 -3.55 7.10
C ASP A 156 0.12 -4.76 8.04
N ASP A 157 0.06 -4.53 9.35
CA ASP A 157 -0.23 -5.57 10.35
C ASP A 157 -1.63 -6.17 10.10
N ALA A 158 -2.63 -5.32 9.84
CA ALA A 158 -3.99 -5.78 9.56
C ALA A 158 -4.11 -6.55 8.22
N LEU A 159 -3.32 -6.18 7.22
CA LEU A 159 -3.22 -6.89 5.94
C LEU A 159 -2.50 -8.25 6.05
N SER A 160 -1.75 -8.46 7.14
CA SER A 160 -1.08 -9.72 7.45
C SER A 160 -1.97 -10.72 8.18
N THR A 161 -3.24 -10.37 8.43
CA THR A 161 -4.24 -11.26 9.04
C THR A 161 -4.39 -12.59 8.28
N PRO A 162 -4.58 -13.73 8.98
CA PRO A 162 -4.87 -15.01 8.33
C PRO A 162 -6.29 -15.08 7.74
N PHE A 163 -7.16 -14.12 8.07
CA PHE A 163 -8.55 -14.10 7.63
C PHE A 163 -8.68 -13.49 6.23
N SER A 164 -8.84 -14.35 5.23
CA SER A 164 -8.89 -13.95 3.82
C SER A 164 -9.95 -12.89 3.51
N SER A 165 -11.16 -13.01 4.07
CA SER A 165 -12.25 -12.04 3.87
C SER A 165 -11.89 -10.65 4.41
N VAL A 166 -11.30 -10.58 5.60
CA VAL A 166 -10.84 -9.33 6.22
C VAL A 166 -9.75 -8.69 5.37
N LYS A 167 -8.75 -9.50 4.97
CA LYS A 167 -7.65 -9.07 4.10
C LYS A 167 -8.15 -8.52 2.77
N THR A 168 -9.08 -9.19 2.09
CA THR A 168 -9.63 -8.74 0.81
C THR A 168 -10.31 -7.37 0.93
N HIS A 169 -11.11 -7.16 1.98
CA HIS A 169 -11.76 -5.87 2.22
C HIS A 169 -10.75 -4.75 2.51
N LEU A 170 -9.73 -5.01 3.34
CA LEU A 170 -8.67 -4.03 3.61
C LEU A 170 -7.83 -3.70 2.36
N GLN A 171 -7.48 -4.70 1.55
CA GLN A 171 -6.77 -4.50 0.28
C GLN A 171 -7.60 -3.65 -0.68
N THR A 172 -8.89 -3.94 -0.81
CA THR A 172 -9.81 -3.18 -1.66
C THR A 172 -9.95 -1.75 -1.17
N ALA A 173 -10.10 -1.55 0.15
CA ALA A 173 -10.17 -0.23 0.75
C ALA A 173 -8.92 0.61 0.47
N LEU A 174 -7.74 -0.01 0.57
CA LEU A 174 -6.44 0.61 0.31
C LEU A 174 -6.27 0.99 -1.18
N GLN A 175 -6.67 0.10 -2.09
CA GLN A 175 -6.69 0.38 -3.54
C GLN A 175 -7.59 1.57 -3.90
N LEU A 176 -8.78 1.66 -3.29
CA LEU A 176 -9.70 2.76 -3.51
C LEU A 176 -9.18 4.08 -2.92
N LEU A 177 -8.39 4.00 -1.84
CA LEU A 177 -7.73 5.15 -1.23
C LEU A 177 -6.54 5.66 -2.07
N SER A 178 -5.80 4.75 -2.71
CA SER A 178 -4.62 5.06 -3.53
C SER A 178 -4.96 5.63 -4.90
N ASP A 179 -6.14 5.32 -5.47
CA ASP A 179 -6.55 5.82 -6.79
C ASP A 179 -6.80 7.35 -6.78
N LYS A 180 -5.79 8.11 -7.18
CA LYS A 180 -5.89 9.57 -7.35
C LYS A 180 -6.51 9.98 -8.69
N LYS A 181 -6.60 9.08 -9.68
CA LYS A 181 -7.18 9.37 -11.02
C LYS A 181 -8.70 9.32 -10.96
N ARG A 182 -9.26 8.37 -10.19
CA ARG A 182 -10.70 8.18 -9.98
C ARG A 182 -10.97 7.86 -8.50
N PRO A 183 -10.79 8.84 -7.59
CA PRO A 183 -10.92 8.61 -6.17
C PRO A 183 -12.32 8.14 -5.80
N ASP A 184 -12.39 7.06 -5.03
CA ASP A 184 -13.63 6.49 -4.52
C ASP A 184 -13.53 6.29 -2.99
N TYR A 185 -13.34 7.40 -2.30
CA TYR A 185 -13.21 7.47 -0.84
C TYR A 185 -14.43 6.93 -0.10
N ARG A 186 -15.61 7.04 -0.71
CA ARG A 186 -16.84 6.44 -0.20
C ARG A 186 -16.73 4.92 -0.13
N ASN A 187 -16.34 4.28 -1.24
CA ASN A 187 -16.17 2.83 -1.23
C ASN A 187 -14.96 2.39 -0.42
N SER A 188 -13.88 3.20 -0.36
CA SER A 188 -12.77 2.93 0.57
C SER A 188 -13.26 2.79 2.01
N ILE A 189 -14.04 3.77 2.51
CA ILE A 189 -14.68 3.74 3.83
C ILE A 189 -15.58 2.51 4.02
N LYS A 190 -16.39 2.20 3.00
CA LYS A 190 -17.30 1.05 3.02
C LYS A 190 -16.56 -0.27 3.16
N GLU A 191 -15.46 -0.45 2.42
CA GLU A 191 -14.65 -1.65 2.45
C GLU A 191 -13.86 -1.74 3.78
N SER A 192 -13.35 -0.63 4.31
CA SER A 192 -12.70 -0.59 5.63
C SER A 192 -13.63 -1.13 6.73
N ILE A 193 -14.87 -0.66 6.80
CA ILE A 193 -15.81 -1.13 7.81
C ILE A 193 -16.30 -2.57 7.56
N SER A 194 -16.36 -3.00 6.28
CA SER A 194 -16.69 -4.38 5.93
C SER A 194 -15.59 -5.39 6.30
N ALA A 195 -14.34 -4.95 6.42
CA ALA A 195 -13.28 -5.76 7.03
C ALA A 195 -13.58 -6.06 8.51
N VAL A 196 -14.05 -5.06 9.27
CA VAL A 196 -14.46 -5.24 10.67
C VAL A 196 -15.71 -6.12 10.77
N GLU A 197 -16.73 -5.89 9.93
CA GLU A 197 -17.93 -6.76 9.82
C GLU A 197 -17.53 -8.22 9.59
N SER A 198 -16.59 -8.46 8.68
CA SER A 198 -16.08 -9.80 8.37
C SER A 198 -15.39 -10.45 9.56
N LEU A 199 -14.56 -9.71 10.29
CA LEU A 199 -13.92 -10.21 11.51
C LEU A 199 -14.95 -10.53 12.59
N VAL A 200 -15.98 -9.69 12.73
CA VAL A 200 -17.06 -9.92 13.70
C VAL A 200 -17.79 -11.23 13.44
N ARG A 201 -18.11 -11.54 12.18
CA ARG A 201 -18.70 -12.82 11.77
C ARG A 201 -17.82 -14.00 12.17
N ILE A 202 -16.52 -13.90 11.91
CA ILE A 202 -15.53 -14.94 12.25
C ILE A 202 -15.48 -15.17 13.76
N VAL A 203 -15.36 -14.10 14.55
CA VAL A 203 -15.29 -14.18 16.02
C VAL A 203 -16.60 -14.74 16.59
N CYS A 204 -17.75 -14.36 16.05
CA CYS A 204 -19.06 -14.84 16.48
C CYS A 204 -19.41 -16.24 15.96
N LYS A 205 -18.69 -16.76 14.95
CA LYS A 205 -19.03 -17.97 14.20
C LYS A 205 -20.44 -17.93 13.60
N ASP A 206 -20.81 -16.76 13.06
CA ASP A 206 -22.10 -16.52 12.40
C ASP A 206 -21.90 -15.68 11.13
N ASP A 207 -22.04 -16.31 9.98
CA ASP A 207 -21.83 -15.70 8.67
C ASP A 207 -22.86 -14.62 8.32
N ASN A 208 -24.03 -14.62 8.99
CA ASN A 208 -25.09 -13.63 8.76
C ASN A 208 -25.03 -12.46 9.74
N MET A 209 -24.09 -12.49 10.70
CA MET A 209 -23.94 -11.43 11.69
C MET A 209 -23.63 -10.10 11.02
N ILE A 210 -24.39 -9.07 11.35
CA ILE A 210 -24.07 -7.68 11.00
C ILE A 210 -23.35 -7.01 12.17
N LEU A 211 -22.52 -6.00 11.91
CA LEU A 211 -21.67 -5.40 12.93
C LEU A 211 -22.47 -4.88 14.13
N SER A 212 -23.59 -4.19 13.90
CA SER A 212 -24.46 -3.68 14.98
C SER A 212 -24.89 -4.75 15.98
N ASP A 213 -25.18 -5.96 15.48
CA ASP A 213 -25.71 -7.06 16.27
C ASP A 213 -24.57 -7.85 16.94
N GLY A 214 -23.40 -7.89 16.29
CA GLY A 214 -22.21 -8.59 16.76
C GLY A 214 -21.42 -7.87 17.86
N LEU A 215 -21.66 -6.57 18.09
CA LEU A 215 -20.95 -5.79 19.11
C LEU A 215 -21.14 -6.32 20.53
N LYS A 216 -22.38 -6.66 20.93
CA LYS A 216 -22.67 -7.20 22.28
C LYS A 216 -22.06 -8.60 22.48
N PRO A 217 -22.23 -9.57 21.56
CA PRO A 217 -21.55 -10.86 21.63
C PRO A 217 -20.03 -10.73 21.76
N ILE A 218 -19.40 -9.87 20.95
CA ILE A 218 -17.96 -9.65 20.99
C ILE A 218 -17.52 -9.02 22.31
N GLN A 219 -18.26 -8.04 22.81
CA GLN A 219 -17.99 -7.43 24.10
C GLN A 219 -17.92 -8.48 25.21
N ALA A 220 -18.92 -9.37 25.27
CA ALA A 220 -19.00 -10.41 26.28
C ALA A 220 -17.92 -11.47 26.09
N LYS A 221 -17.69 -11.92 24.85
CA LYS A 221 -16.74 -12.99 24.52
C LYS A 221 -15.28 -12.59 24.72
N LEU A 222 -14.92 -11.36 24.38
CA LEU A 222 -13.54 -10.86 24.43
C LEU A 222 -13.28 -9.95 25.65
N GLU A 223 -14.24 -9.88 26.58
CA GLU A 223 -14.20 -9.07 27.80
C GLU A 223 -13.81 -7.60 27.55
N ILE A 224 -14.40 -7.01 26.51
CA ILE A 224 -14.07 -5.63 26.10
C ILE A 224 -14.86 -4.64 26.93
N HIS A 225 -14.22 -3.56 27.35
CA HIS A 225 -14.89 -2.51 28.11
C HIS A 225 -16.09 -1.93 27.32
N PRO A 226 -17.28 -1.79 27.93
CA PRO A 226 -18.50 -1.38 27.23
C PRO A 226 -18.38 -0.04 26.48
N ALA A 227 -17.64 0.92 27.05
CA ALA A 227 -17.44 2.23 26.42
C ALA A 227 -16.65 2.14 25.10
N LEU A 228 -15.69 1.20 24.99
CA LEU A 228 -14.92 1.01 23.76
C LEU A 228 -15.80 0.44 22.65
N ILE A 229 -16.62 -0.57 22.97
CA ILE A 229 -17.59 -1.14 22.03
C ILE A 229 -18.64 -0.12 21.61
N LYS A 230 -19.09 0.75 22.53
CA LYS A 230 -19.99 1.86 22.19
C LYS A 230 -19.33 2.83 21.21
N GLY A 231 -18.04 3.12 21.36
CA GLY A 231 -17.26 3.92 20.42
C GLY A 231 -17.22 3.30 19.02
N LEU A 232 -16.92 2.01 18.93
CA LEU A 232 -16.96 1.27 17.66
C LEU A 232 -18.34 1.32 17.00
N GLY A 233 -19.41 1.17 17.79
CA GLY A 233 -20.79 1.29 17.29
C GLY A 233 -21.13 2.69 16.77
N ALA A 234 -20.59 3.75 17.38
CA ALA A 234 -20.78 5.12 16.90
C ALA A 234 -20.03 5.38 15.59
N ILE A 235 -18.81 4.86 15.45
CA ILE A 235 -18.03 4.92 14.21
C ILE A 235 -18.75 4.15 13.09
N TYR A 236 -19.31 2.97 13.40
CA TYR A 236 -20.14 2.22 12.46
C TYR A 236 -21.36 3.02 11.99
N ALA A 237 -22.08 3.63 12.93
CA ALA A 237 -23.27 4.43 12.63
C ALA A 237 -22.95 5.58 11.67
N TYR A 238 -21.81 6.26 11.85
CA TYR A 238 -21.34 7.28 10.91
C TYR A 238 -21.23 6.76 9.47
N THR A 239 -20.82 5.50 9.29
CA THR A 239 -20.70 4.89 7.95
C THR A 239 -22.01 4.33 7.39
N SER A 240 -23.00 4.01 8.23
CA SER A 240 -24.22 3.29 7.85
C SER A 240 -25.49 4.14 7.75
N ASP A 241 -25.52 5.33 8.37
CA ASP A 241 -26.72 6.16 8.44
C ASP A 241 -27.18 6.69 7.07
N GLU A 242 -28.48 7.04 6.92
CA GLU A 242 -29.06 7.62 5.69
C GLU A 242 -28.41 8.96 5.30
N SER A 243 -27.83 9.65 6.29
CA SER A 243 -27.00 10.86 6.14
C SER A 243 -25.50 10.57 6.07
N GLY A 244 -25.09 9.33 6.31
CA GLY A 244 -23.71 8.86 6.33
C GLY A 244 -23.17 8.49 4.94
N VAL A 245 -21.91 8.05 4.95
CA VAL A 245 -21.11 7.82 3.74
C VAL A 245 -21.76 6.81 2.77
N ARG A 246 -22.48 5.79 3.25
CA ARG A 246 -23.12 4.78 2.38
C ARG A 246 -24.37 5.27 1.63
N HIS A 247 -25.03 6.35 2.08
CA HIS A 247 -26.34 6.78 1.55
C HIS A 247 -26.43 8.26 1.16
N SER A 248 -25.41 9.10 1.39
CA SER A 248 -25.45 10.52 0.98
C SER A 248 -25.49 10.66 -0.55
N ILE A 249 -26.70 10.78 -1.12
CA ILE A 249 -26.92 11.07 -2.56
C ILE A 249 -26.83 12.58 -2.83
N LYS A 250 -26.73 13.41 -1.78
CA LYS A 250 -26.62 14.87 -1.91
C LYS A 250 -25.16 15.25 -2.13
N ASP A 251 -24.89 15.99 -3.21
CA ASP A 251 -23.58 16.50 -3.69
C ASP A 251 -22.72 17.30 -2.65
N ARG A 252 -23.11 17.38 -1.38
CA ARG A 252 -22.40 18.17 -0.34
C ARG A 252 -21.61 17.36 0.70
N ASP A 253 -21.82 16.05 0.81
CA ASP A 253 -21.19 15.22 1.85
C ASP A 253 -20.47 13.99 1.25
N VAL A 254 -19.62 14.23 0.24
CA VAL A 254 -18.72 13.20 -0.29
C VAL A 254 -17.47 13.20 0.60
N PRO A 255 -17.08 12.07 1.21
CA PRO A 255 -15.88 12.00 2.03
C PRO A 255 -14.63 12.37 1.23
N GLU A 256 -13.72 13.08 1.87
CA GLU A 256 -12.42 13.38 1.28
C GLU A 256 -11.40 12.31 1.66
N TYR A 257 -10.18 12.50 1.16
CA TYR A 257 -9.05 11.62 1.47
C TYR A 257 -8.81 11.50 2.98
N ALA A 258 -9.04 12.58 3.74
CA ALA A 258 -8.85 12.60 5.19
C ALA A 258 -9.77 11.61 5.90
N GLU A 259 -11.07 11.62 5.59
CA GLU A 259 -12.05 10.71 6.17
C GLU A 259 -11.78 9.25 5.77
N ALA A 260 -11.44 9.00 4.50
CA ALA A 260 -11.14 7.65 4.04
C ALA A 260 -9.85 7.09 4.66
N LYS A 261 -8.78 7.90 4.74
CA LYS A 261 -7.55 7.52 5.42
C LYS A 261 -7.82 7.22 6.90
N LEU A 262 -8.52 8.12 7.58
CA LEU A 262 -8.87 7.93 8.98
C LEU A 262 -9.63 6.60 9.20
N MET A 263 -10.59 6.31 8.33
CA MET A 263 -11.39 5.10 8.46
C MET A 263 -10.61 3.82 8.17
N LEU A 264 -9.74 3.84 7.17
CA LEU A 264 -8.85 2.71 6.90
C LEU A 264 -7.96 2.41 8.11
N VAL A 265 -7.30 3.43 8.67
CA VAL A 265 -6.42 3.27 9.84
C VAL A 265 -7.21 2.75 11.05
N ILE A 266 -8.34 3.37 11.38
CA ILE A 266 -9.16 2.97 12.54
C ILE A 266 -9.67 1.53 12.39
N CYS A 267 -10.15 1.15 11.20
CA CYS A 267 -10.64 -0.20 10.97
C CYS A 267 -9.50 -1.23 11.03
N SER A 268 -8.31 -0.90 10.52
CA SER A 268 -7.11 -1.73 10.70
C SER A 268 -6.75 -1.90 12.18
N SER A 269 -6.77 -0.83 12.98
CA SER A 269 -6.58 -0.92 14.44
C SER A 269 -7.60 -1.82 15.12
N PHE A 270 -8.87 -1.75 14.72
CA PHE A 270 -9.90 -2.64 15.27
C PHE A 270 -9.68 -4.09 14.86
N VAL A 271 -9.27 -4.34 13.62
CA VAL A 271 -8.95 -5.69 13.14
C VAL A 271 -7.80 -6.29 13.96
N ASN A 272 -6.71 -5.54 14.13
CA ASN A 272 -5.55 -5.99 14.91
C ASN A 272 -5.91 -6.23 16.38
N TYR A 273 -6.60 -5.27 17.01
CA TYR A 273 -7.03 -5.38 18.40
C TYR A 273 -7.95 -6.59 18.65
N LEU A 274 -8.97 -6.78 17.81
CA LEU A 274 -9.92 -7.89 17.96
C LEU A 274 -9.27 -9.25 17.66
N THR A 275 -8.37 -9.31 16.68
CA THR A 275 -7.60 -10.53 16.36
C THR A 275 -6.74 -10.93 17.55
N GLN A 276 -5.94 -10.00 18.07
CA GLN A 276 -5.09 -10.24 19.24
C GLN A 276 -5.92 -10.67 20.46
N LYS A 277 -7.03 -9.99 20.74
CA LYS A 277 -7.94 -10.37 21.82
C LYS A 277 -8.53 -11.77 21.64
N ASN A 278 -8.87 -12.17 20.42
CA ASN A 278 -9.42 -13.48 20.14
C ASN A 278 -8.37 -14.59 20.26
N GLU A 279 -7.12 -14.35 19.87
CA GLU A 279 -6.01 -15.30 20.05
C GLU A 279 -5.76 -15.60 21.53
N PHE A 280 -5.65 -14.56 22.37
CA PHE A 280 -5.46 -14.72 23.82
C PHE A 280 -6.56 -15.52 24.53
N MET A 281 -7.77 -15.59 23.97
CA MET A 281 -8.90 -16.34 24.56
C MET A 281 -8.98 -17.80 24.07
N ASN A 282 -8.22 -18.15 23.03
CA ASN A 282 -8.14 -19.52 22.50
C ASN A 282 -6.86 -20.25 22.94
N GLU A 283 -5.93 -19.56 23.61
CA GLU A 283 -4.78 -20.12 24.34
C GLU A 283 -5.16 -20.54 25.77
#